data_AF-A0A954MPE5-F1
#
_entry.id   AF-A0A954MPE5-F1
#
_cell.length_a   1.000
_cell.length_b   1.000
_cell.length_c   1.000
_cell.angle_alpha   90.00
_cell.angle_beta   90.00
_cell.angle_gamma   90.00
#
_symmetry.space_group_name_H-M   'P 1'
#
loop_
_entity.id
_entity.type
_entity.pdbx_description
1 polymer ?
#
loop_
_entity_poly.entity_id
_entity_poly.type
_entity_poly.pdbx_seq_one_letter_code
_entity_poly.pdbx_strand_id
1 'polypeptide(L)' 'MEGAVILPGCREIADWSVVGAYSVLSDSIRVPGSVWRGNPAQFLKMRKGFCETNNLSSEH' A
#
# COMPACT_ATOMS: atom_id res chain seq x y z
N MET A 1 21.29 -0.21 4.44
CA MET A 1 19.96 -0.45 5.05
C MET A 1 19.03 -0.88 3.93
N GLU A 2 18.54 -2.11 3.93
CA GLU A 2 17.63 -2.63 2.90
C GLU A 2 16.16 -2.63 3.39
N GLY A 3 15.75 -1.56 4.07
CA GLY A 3 14.43 -1.44 4.69
C GLY A 3 13.60 -0.32 4.08
N ALA A 4 12.27 -0.43 4.20
CA ALA A 4 11.39 0.72 4.07
C ALA A 4 11.43 1.55 5.36
N VAL A 5 11.24 2.86 5.25
CA VAL A 5 11.17 3.78 6.39
C VAL A 5 9.74 4.31 6.49
N ILE A 6 9.16 4.22 7.69
CA ILE A 6 7.84 4.78 8.01
C ILE A 6 8.09 6.02 8.87
N LEU A 7 7.73 7.19 8.36
CA LEU A 7 7.87 8.45 9.08
C LEU A 7 6.67 8.70 10.00
N PRO A 8 6.79 9.56 11.03
CA PRO A 8 5.70 9.87 11.97
C PRO A 8 4.40 10.41 11.34
N GLY A 9 4.45 10.88 10.08
CA GLY A 9 3.27 11.30 9.32
C GLY A 9 2.40 10.14 8.84
N CYS A 10 2.97 8.94 8.69
CA CYS A 10 2.26 7.73 8.34
C CYS A 10 1.64 7.10 9.60
N ARG A 11 0.32 7.23 9.76
CA ARG A 11 -0.41 6.76 10.96
C ARG A 11 -1.06 5.40 10.76
N GLU A 12 -1.22 4.98 9.51
CA GLU A 12 -1.87 3.73 9.13
C GLU A 12 -1.29 3.19 7.83
N ILE A 13 -1.24 1.86 7.73
CA ILE A 13 -0.97 1.14 6.50
C ILE A 13 -2.13 0.18 6.33
N ALA A 14 -2.98 0.44 5.33
CA ALA A 14 -4.16 -0.36 5.05
C ALA A 14 -3.79 -1.83 4.78
N ASP A 15 -4.69 -2.74 5.17
CA ASP A 15 -4.47 -4.18 5.08
C ASP A 15 -4.04 -4.62 3.68
N TRP A 16 -3.21 -5.67 3.63
CA TRP A 16 -2.73 -6.27 2.39
C TRP A 16 -1.91 -5.35 1.47
N SER A 17 -1.56 -4.15 1.93
CA SER A 17 -0.70 -3.23 1.19
C SER A 17 0.75 -3.72 1.15
N VAL A 18 1.46 -3.37 0.09
CA VAL A 18 2.87 -3.72 -0.12
C VAL A 18 3.70 -2.47 -0.27
N VAL A 19 4.80 -2.38 0.48
CA VAL A 19 5.76 -1.28 0.41
C VAL A 19 7.06 -1.81 -0.17
N GLY A 20 7.51 -1.23 -1.28
CA GLY A 20 8.76 -1.62 -1.92
C GLY A 20 9.98 -1.34 -1.03
N ALA A 21 11.03 -2.13 -1.19
CA ALA A 21 12.31 -1.89 -0.50
C ALA A 21 12.80 -0.46 -0.76
N TYR A 22 13.50 0.12 0.23
CA TYR A 22 14.06 1.47 0.19
C TYR A 22 13.03 2.61 0.09
N SER A 23 11.74 2.33 0.28
CA SER A 23 10.69 3.35 0.19
C SER A 23 10.55 4.15 1.48
N VAL A 24 10.15 5.42 1.38
CA VAL A 24 9.92 6.31 2.53
C VAL A 24 8.45 6.73 2.58
N LEU A 25 7.71 6.18 3.54
CA LEU A 25 6.32 6.52 3.78
C LEU A 25 6.23 7.78 4.64
N SER A 26 5.97 8.93 4.00
CA SER A 26 5.65 10.19 4.68
C SER A 26 4.18 10.30 5.05
N ASP A 27 3.30 9.61 4.33
CA ASP A 27 1.85 9.64 4.49
C ASP A 27 1.25 8.24 4.68
N SER A 28 0.05 8.19 5.23
CA SER A 28 -0.73 6.97 5.43
C SER A 28 -1.15 6.30 4.12
N ILE A 29 -1.11 4.97 4.07
CA ILE A 29 -1.73 4.18 3.00
C ILE A 29 -3.16 3.86 3.40
N ARG A 30 -4.14 4.42 2.69
CA ARG A 30 -5.58 4.25 2.99
C ARG A 30 -6.31 3.26 2.11
N VAL A 31 -5.69 2.86 1.00
CA VAL A 31 -6.29 1.97 0.01
C VAL A 31 -5.78 0.56 0.30
N PRO A 32 -6.59 -0.37 0.83
CA PRO A 32 -6.11 -1.72 1.10
C PRO A 32 -5.69 -2.43 -0.19
N GLY A 33 -4.75 -3.36 -0.08
CA GLY A 33 -4.27 -4.12 -1.24
C GLY A 33 -3.52 -3.29 -2.28
N SER A 34 -3.01 -2.11 -1.92
CA SER A 34 -2.25 -1.24 -2.82
C SER A 34 -0.74 -1.45 -2.70
N VAL A 35 0.00 -1.18 -3.77
CA VAL A 35 1.46 -1.30 -3.85
C VAL A 35 2.07 0.11 -3.95
N TRP A 36 3.01 0.43 -3.07
CA TRP A 36 3.67 1.73 -2.98
C TRP A 36 5.19 1.58 -3.07
N ARG A 37 5.87 2.55 -3.72
CA ARG A 37 7.34 2.56 -3.81
C ARG A 37 7.93 3.96 -3.94
N GLY A 38 9.21 4.10 -3.57
CA GLY A 38 10.01 5.31 -3.80
C GLY A 38 10.26 6.15 -2.55
N ASN A 39 11.00 7.26 -2.71
CA ASN A 39 11.30 8.22 -1.65
C ASN A 39 10.99 9.65 -2.16
N PRO A 40 9.84 10.26 -1.78
CA PRO A 40 8.77 9.67 -0.97
C PRO A 40 8.02 8.54 -1.69
N ALA A 41 7.40 7.63 -0.93
CA ALA A 41 6.66 6.50 -1.45
C ALA A 41 5.39 6.98 -2.17
N GLN A 42 5.17 6.51 -3.39
CA GLN A 42 3.99 6.83 -4.20
C GLN A 42 3.23 5.57 -4.59
N PHE A 43 1.92 5.71 -4.80
CA PHE A 43 1.07 4.64 -5.31
C PHE A 43 1.59 4.18 -6.67
N LEU A 44 1.79 2.86 -6.81
CA LEU A 44 2.22 2.25 -8.06
C LEU A 44 1.06 1.56 -8.77
N LYS A 45 0.38 0.66 -8.05
CA LYS A 45 -0.71 -0.18 -8.59
C LYS A 45 -1.48 -0.88 -7.47
N MET A 46 -2.62 -1.46 -7.81
CA MET A 46 -3.29 -2.44 -6.96
C MET A 46 -2.60 -3.81 -7.03
N ARG A 47 -2.63 -4.56 -5.93
CA ARG A 47 -2.19 -5.95 -5.89
C ARG A 47 -3.16 -6.80 -6.72
N LYS A 48 -2.60 -7.61 -7.65
CA LYS A 48 -3.38 -8.55 -8.46
C LYS A 48 -4.20 -9.47 -7.56
N GLY A 49 -5.47 -9.69 -7.90
CA GLY A 49 -6.43 -10.47 -7.10
C GLY A 49 -7.21 -9.66 -6.06
N PHE A 50 -6.71 -8.51 -5.57
CA PHE A 50 -7.46 -7.67 -4.62
C PHE A 50 -8.64 -6.94 -5.28
N CYS A 51 -8.47 -6.53 -6.54
CA CYS A 51 -9.58 -5.97 -7.33
C CYS A 51 -10.62 -7.03 -7.72
N GLU A 52 -10.20 -8.29 -7.84
CA GLU A 52 -11.07 -9.40 -8.30
C GLU A 52 -12.00 -9.86 -7.16
N THR A 53 -11.52 -9.88 -5.91
CA THR A 53 -12.33 -10.28 -4.75
C THR A 53 -13.40 -9.27 -4.34
N ASN A 54 -13.19 -7.96 -4.54
CA ASN A 54 -14.20 -6.94 -4.17
C ASN A 54 -15.36 -6.84 -5.19
N ASN A 55 -15.18 -7.36 -6.40
CA ASN A 55 -16.28 -7.45 -7.38
C ASN A 55 -17.16 -8.68 -7.20
N LEU A 56 -16.70 -9.69 -6.43
CA LEU A 56 -17.45 -10.93 -6.19
C LEU A 56 -18.31 -10.86 -4.91
N SER A 57 -18.17 -9.82 -4.10
CA SER A 57 -18.96 -9.62 -2.86
C SER A 57 -20.19 -8.72 -3.04
N SER A 58 -20.46 -8.23 -4.25
CA SER A 58 -21.61 -7.34 -4.54
C SER A 58 -22.79 -8.06 -5.22
N GLU A 59 -22.73 -9.38 -5.38
CA GLU A 59 -23.74 -10.19 -6.08
C GLU A 59 -24.43 -11.27 -5.19
N HIS A 60 -24.53 -11.07 -3.88
CA HIS A 60 -25.28 -11.99 -3.00
C HIS A 60 -26.14 -11.27 -1.96
#